data_AF-A0A967F583-F1
#
_entry.id   AF-A0A967F583-F1
#
_cell.length_a   1.000
_cell.length_b   1.000
_cell.length_c   1.000
_cell.angle_alpha   90.00
_cell.angle_beta   90.00
_cell.angle_gamma   90.00
#
_symmetry.space_group_name_H-M   'P 1'
#
loop_
_entity.id
_entity.type
_entity.pdbx_description
1 polymer ?
#
loop_
_entity_poly.entity_id
_entity_poly.type
_entity_poly.pdbx_seq_one_letter_code
_entity_poly.pdbx_strand_id
1 'polypeptide(L)'
;DLRDVAMFNYRRSFISGINFPSTLEDMTAYAKGYLDLMGHWQSVSPGMIRVQSCEALLDDPETGIAALLEFCSLAGDQACLDALSASGQPGLEAGDWKHYKKWLGPEFDKLSALQANH
;
A
#
# COMPACT_ATOMS: atom_id res chain seq x y z
N ASP A 1 2.22 -0.26 6.25
CA ASP A 1 1.07 -0.05 7.16
C ASP A 1 -0.11 0.50 6.35
N LEU A 2 -1.35 0.04 6.57
CA LEU A 2 -2.53 0.61 5.87
C LEU A 2 -2.69 2.12 6.08
N ARG A 3 -2.22 2.66 7.21
CA ARG A 3 -2.22 4.11 7.50
C ARG A 3 -1.29 4.89 6.58
N ASP A 4 -0.14 4.33 6.24
CA ASP A 4 0.80 4.96 5.30
C ASP A 4 0.21 4.97 3.88
N VAL A 5 -0.45 3.88 3.47
CA VAL A 5 -1.18 3.79 2.19
C VAL A 5 -2.35 4.79 2.14
N ALA A 6 -3.12 4.92 3.23
CA ALA A 6 -4.22 5.88 3.32
C ALA A 6 -3.71 7.33 3.19
N MET A 7 -2.67 7.70 3.92
CA MET A 7 -2.09 9.05 3.83
C MET A 7 -1.50 9.36 2.46
N PHE A 8 -0.86 8.40 1.82
CA PHE A 8 -0.34 8.57 0.47
C PHE A 8 -1.47 8.89 -0.51
N ASN A 9 -2.56 8.11 -0.48
CA ASN A 9 -3.72 8.35 -1.33
C ASN A 9 -4.40 9.70 -1.04
N TYR A 10 -4.51 10.09 0.23
CA TYR A 10 -5.03 11.41 0.61
C TYR A 10 -4.22 12.55 0.01
N ARG A 11 -2.89 12.55 0.21
CA ARG A 11 -2.03 13.62 -0.32
C ARG A 11 -2.09 13.69 -1.85
N ARG A 12 -2.18 12.53 -2.51
CA ARG A 12 -2.24 12.46 -3.97
C ARG A 12 -3.56 12.99 -4.54
N SER A 13 -4.65 12.99 -3.77
CA SER A 13 -5.92 13.61 -4.18
C SER A 13 -5.79 15.12 -4.40
N PHE A 14 -5.00 15.80 -3.56
CA PHE A 14 -4.74 17.24 -3.68
C PHE A 14 -3.75 17.60 -4.79
N ILE A 15 -2.87 16.68 -5.20
CA ILE A 15 -1.83 16.93 -6.21
C ILE A 15 -2.32 16.59 -7.62
N SER A 16 -3.08 15.51 -7.78
CA SER A 16 -3.40 14.96 -9.10
C SER A 16 -4.70 15.48 -9.73
N GLY A 17 -5.52 16.22 -8.98
CA GLY A 17 -6.86 16.63 -9.44
C GLY A 17 -7.83 15.46 -9.63
N ILE A 18 -7.42 14.22 -9.32
CA ILE A 18 -8.26 13.03 -9.28
C ILE A 18 -8.98 13.07 -7.93
N ASN A 19 -10.32 13.04 -7.97
CA ASN A 19 -11.17 12.92 -6.78
C ASN A 19 -10.97 11.53 -6.14
N PHE A 20 -9.86 11.35 -5.44
CA PHE A 20 -9.75 10.34 -4.40
C PHE A 20 -10.65 10.75 -3.23
N PRO A 21 -11.02 9.80 -2.36
CA PRO A 21 -11.90 10.08 -1.25
C PRO A 21 -11.34 11.23 -0.41
N SER A 22 -12.12 12.31 -0.32
CA SER A 22 -11.65 13.60 0.20
C SER A 22 -11.77 13.71 1.71
N THR A 23 -12.42 12.73 2.35
CA THR A 23 -12.52 12.60 3.80
C THR A 23 -11.74 11.38 4.31
N LEU A 24 -11.30 11.46 5.56
CA LEU A 24 -10.63 10.35 6.24
C LEU A 24 -11.57 9.15 6.43
N GLU A 25 -12.88 9.39 6.61
CA GLU A 25 -13.88 8.33 6.66
C GLU A 25 -13.93 7.53 5.36
N ASP A 26 -13.92 8.21 4.21
CA ASP A 26 -14.00 7.53 2.93
C ASP A 26 -12.74 6.69 2.64
N MET A 27 -11.57 7.12 3.13
CA MET A 27 -10.34 6.31 3.06
C MET A 27 -10.41 5.05 3.90
N THR A 28 -10.99 5.13 5.10
CA THR A 28 -11.20 3.95 5.94
C THR A 28 -12.17 2.98 5.29
N ALA A 29 -13.25 3.48 4.69
CA ALA A 29 -14.18 2.67 3.91
C ALA A 29 -13.50 2.02 2.70
N TYR A 30 -12.66 2.77 1.98
CA TYR A 30 -11.90 2.26 0.84
C TYR A 30 -10.90 1.17 1.26
N ALA A 31 -10.14 1.39 2.33
CA ALA A 31 -9.19 0.40 2.85
C ALA A 31 -9.88 -0.89 3.27
N LYS A 32 -11.04 -0.79 3.92
CA LYS A 32 -11.86 -1.94 4.26
C LYS A 32 -12.36 -2.68 3.01
N GLY A 33 -12.91 -1.96 2.04
CA GLY A 33 -13.38 -2.56 0.78
C GLY A 33 -12.26 -3.26 0.00
N TYR A 34 -11.05 -2.70 0.03
CA TYR A 34 -9.85 -3.33 -0.54
C TYR A 34 -9.54 -4.67 0.17
N LEU A 35 -9.52 -4.70 1.51
CA LEU A 35 -9.26 -5.93 2.27
C LEU A 35 -10.32 -7.01 2.01
N ASP A 36 -11.60 -6.63 2.02
CA ASP A 36 -12.71 -7.55 1.74
C ASP A 36 -12.58 -8.15 0.34
N LEU A 37 -12.23 -7.32 -0.65
CA LEU A 37 -12.03 -7.74 -2.04
C LEU A 37 -10.82 -8.67 -2.18
N MET A 38 -9.68 -8.31 -1.60
CA MET A 38 -8.47 -9.15 -1.67
C MET A 38 -8.67 -10.48 -0.95
N GLY A 39 -9.33 -10.48 0.21
CA GLY A 39 -9.69 -11.69 0.95
C GLY A 39 -10.60 -12.61 0.14
N HIS A 40 -11.59 -12.05 -0.56
CA HIS A 40 -12.41 -12.82 -1.49
C HIS A 40 -11.57 -13.47 -2.59
N TRP A 41 -10.71 -12.68 -3.26
CA TRP A 41 -9.92 -13.20 -4.36
C TRP A 41 -8.91 -14.29 -3.93
N GLN A 42 -8.29 -14.12 -2.77
CA GLN A 42 -7.41 -15.15 -2.18
C GLN A 42 -8.17 -16.43 -1.84
N SER A 43 -9.44 -16.32 -1.41
CA SER A 43 -10.29 -17.48 -1.13
C SER A 43 -10.71 -18.23 -2.39
N VAL A 44 -11.03 -17.54 -3.49
CA VAL A 44 -11.47 -18.20 -4.74
C VAL A 44 -10.31 -18.69 -5.60
N SER A 45 -9.11 -18.14 -5.42
CA SER A 45 -7.91 -18.57 -6.14
C SER A 45 -6.65 -18.58 -5.25
N PRO A 46 -6.51 -19.59 -4.38
CA PRO A 46 -5.36 -19.71 -3.49
C PRO A 46 -4.05 -19.79 -4.27
N GLY A 47 -3.05 -19.02 -3.85
CA GLY A 47 -1.72 -19.03 -4.47
C GLY A 47 -1.60 -18.24 -5.77
N MET A 48 -2.70 -17.68 -6.32
CA MET A 48 -2.64 -16.81 -7.51
C MET A 48 -2.51 -15.33 -7.17
N ILE A 49 -2.69 -14.94 -5.90
CA ILE A 49 -2.61 -13.54 -5.46
C ILE A 49 -1.62 -13.39 -4.32
N ARG A 50 -0.62 -12.54 -4.54
CA ARG A 50 0.37 -12.12 -3.56
C ARG A 50 0.11 -10.66 -3.18
N VAL A 51 -0.02 -10.39 -1.89
CA VAL A 51 -0.02 -9.02 -1.35
C VAL A 51 1.43 -8.62 -1.10
N GLN A 52 1.87 -7.54 -1.73
CA GLN A 52 3.24 -7.03 -1.58
C GLN A 52 3.23 -5.72 -0.78
N SER A 53 4.02 -5.67 0.30
CA SER A 53 4.25 -4.44 1.04
C SER A 53 5.20 -3.53 0.26
N CYS A 54 4.79 -2.29 0.01
CA CYS A 54 5.64 -1.28 -0.61
C CYS A 54 6.81 -0.89 0.30
N GLU A 55 6.58 -0.78 1.62
CA GLU A 55 7.64 -0.45 2.59
C GLU A 55 8.74 -1.51 2.60
N ALA A 56 8.35 -2.79 2.65
CA ALA A 56 9.31 -3.89 2.63
C ALA A 56 10.05 -3.98 1.28
N LEU A 57 9.37 -3.64 0.18
CA LEU A 57 9.98 -3.59 -1.15
C LEU A 57 10.97 -2.43 -1.30
N LEU A 58 10.75 -1.31 -0.61
CA LEU A 58 11.68 -0.17 -0.61
C LEU A 58 12.87 -0.39 0.33
N ASP A 59 12.69 -1.14 1.42
CA ASP A 59 13.75 -1.48 2.38
C ASP A 59 14.74 -2.51 1.82
N ASP A 60 14.23 -3.56 1.15
CA ASP A 60 15.05 -4.54 0.42
C ASP A 60 14.49 -4.81 -0.99
N PRO A 61 14.78 -3.92 -1.95
CA PRO A 61 14.37 -4.05 -3.33
C PRO A 61 14.78 -5.33 -4.01
N GLU A 62 16.02 -5.77 -3.79
CA GLU A 62 16.59 -6.92 -4.49
C GLU A 62 15.83 -8.19 -4.13
N THR A 63 15.68 -8.46 -2.83
CA THR A 63 14.92 -9.61 -2.34
C THR A 63 13.44 -9.49 -2.68
N GLY A 64 12.85 -8.30 -2.53
CA GLY A 64 11.43 -8.07 -2.77
C GLY A 64 11.03 -8.25 -4.23
N ILE A 65 11.81 -7.72 -5.17
CA ILE A 65 11.59 -7.87 -6.61
C ILE A 65 11.82 -9.32 -7.03
N ALA A 66 12.89 -9.97 -6.55
CA ALA A 66 13.16 -11.37 -6.87
C ALA A 66 11.99 -12.27 -6.48
N ALA A 67 11.47 -12.11 -5.26
CA ALA A 67 10.34 -12.90 -4.76
C ALA A 67 9.02 -12.59 -5.51
N LEU A 68 8.83 -11.36 -5.99
CA LEU A 68 7.69 -10.99 -6.82
C LEU A 68 7.76 -11.63 -8.21
N LEU A 69 8.94 -11.62 -8.83
CA LEU A 69 9.16 -12.24 -10.14
C LEU A 69 9.02 -13.76 -10.07
N GLU A 70 9.55 -14.39 -9.03
CA GLU A 70 9.36 -15.82 -8.76
C GLU A 70 7.87 -16.17 -8.64
N PHE A 71 7.11 -15.38 -7.86
CA PHE A 71 5.67 -15.56 -7.73
C PHE A 71 4.93 -15.48 -9.08
N CYS A 72 5.33 -14.54 -9.94
CA CYS A 72 4.78 -14.37 -11.28
C CYS A 72 5.33 -15.39 -12.30
N SER A 73 6.25 -16.29 -11.91
CA SER A 73 6.98 -17.19 -12.81
C SER A 73 7.69 -16.45 -13.96
N LEU A 74 8.23 -15.26 -13.66
CA LEU A 74 8.97 -14.42 -14.60
C LEU A 74 10.48 -14.51 -14.34
N ALA A 75 11.28 -14.40 -15.40
CA ALA A 75 12.73 -14.31 -15.28
C ALA A 75 13.15 -12.95 -14.70
N GLY A 76 14.19 -12.95 -13.86
CA GLY A 76 14.81 -11.73 -13.35
C GLY A 76 15.37 -10.85 -14.46
N ASP A 77 15.09 -9.55 -14.42
CA ASP A 77 15.70 -8.53 -15.29
C ASP A 77 16.22 -7.36 -14.44
N GLN A 78 17.45 -6.93 -14.70
CA GLN A 78 18.07 -5.77 -14.05
C GLN A 78 17.27 -4.49 -14.28
N ALA A 79 16.53 -4.39 -15.39
CA ALA A 79 15.64 -3.27 -15.68
C ALA A 79 14.56 -3.06 -14.59
N CYS A 80 14.16 -4.12 -13.87
CA CYS A 80 13.21 -4.01 -12.76
C CYS A 80 13.80 -3.26 -11.56
N LEU A 81 15.08 -3.47 -11.27
CA LEU A 81 15.79 -2.77 -10.19
C LEU A 81 16.03 -1.31 -10.56
N ASP A 82 16.48 -1.07 -11.79
CA ASP A 82 16.74 0.28 -12.30
C ASP A 82 15.47 1.14 -12.31
N ALA A 83 14.31 0.54 -12.65
CA ALA A 83 13.01 1.22 -12.62
C ALA A 83 12.59 1.61 -11.19
N LEU A 84 12.86 0.78 -10.17
CA LEU A 84 12.54 1.13 -8.79
C LEU A 84 13.42 2.30 -8.32
N SER A 85 14.72 2.25 -8.58
CA SER A 85 15.65 3.33 -8.24
C SER A 85 15.33 4.64 -8.99
N ALA A 86 14.97 4.55 -10.27
CA ALA A 86 14.60 5.70 -11.10
C ALA A 86 13.21 6.27 -10.76
N SER A 87 12.32 5.48 -10.14
CA SER A 87 10.97 5.92 -9.81
C SER A 87 10.97 7.14 -8.90
N GLY A 88 12.02 7.31 -8.09
CA GLY A 88 12.33 8.53 -7.36
C GLY A 88 11.14 9.14 -6.62
N GLN A 89 10.12 8.33 -6.28
CA GLN A 89 8.85 8.85 -5.77
C GLN A 89 9.08 9.28 -4.33
N PRO A 90 9.12 10.58 -4.03
CA PRO A 90 9.08 11.04 -2.66
C PRO A 90 7.64 10.81 -2.20
N GLY A 91 7.39 10.01 -1.16
CA GLY A 91 6.01 9.96 -0.67
C GLY A 91 5.61 8.90 0.33
N LEU A 92 6.44 7.90 0.61
CA LEU A 92 6.17 6.94 1.67
C LEU A 92 7.28 7.02 2.72
N GLU A 93 7.42 8.17 3.38
CA GLU A 93 8.12 8.17 4.66
C GLU A 93 7.25 7.39 5.64
N ALA A 94 7.67 6.17 5.99
CA ALA A 94 6.90 5.31 6.88
C ALA A 94 6.60 6.03 8.20
N GLY A 95 5.32 6.12 8.56
CA GLY A 95 4.88 6.80 9.76
C GLY A 95 4.70 8.31 9.63
N ASP A 96 4.65 8.86 8.41
CA ASP A 96 4.48 10.30 8.17
C ASP A 96 3.18 10.86 8.78
N TRP A 97 2.15 10.01 8.84
CA TRP A 97 0.86 10.31 9.49
C TRP A 97 1.01 10.66 10.97
N LYS A 98 2.08 10.22 11.64
CA LYS A 98 2.30 10.47 13.08
C LYS A 98 2.40 11.97 13.38
N HIS A 99 2.97 12.76 12.47
CA HIS A 99 3.00 14.21 12.56
C HIS A 99 1.60 14.83 12.60
N TYR A 100 0.64 14.16 11.92
CA TYR A 100 -0.73 14.62 11.77
C TYR A 100 -1.70 13.94 12.72
N LYS A 101 -1.23 13.03 13.59
CA LYS A 101 -2.07 12.18 14.46
C LYS A 101 -3.15 12.95 15.22
N LYS A 102 -2.85 14.18 15.66
CA LYS A 102 -3.80 15.06 16.36
C LYS A 102 -5.07 15.38 15.55
N TRP A 103 -4.97 15.43 14.23
CA TRP A 103 -6.06 15.81 13.32
C TRP A 103 -6.72 14.64 12.62
N LEU A 104 -6.14 13.43 12.69
CA LEU A 104 -6.63 12.26 11.96
C LEU A 104 -7.84 11.57 12.62
N GLY A 105 -8.13 11.91 13.88
CA GLY A 105 -9.27 11.36 14.61
C GLY A 105 -9.16 9.85 14.91
N PRO A 106 -10.13 9.29 15.65
CA PRO A 106 -10.09 7.90 16.10
C PRO A 106 -10.33 6.88 14.99
N GLU A 107 -10.98 7.26 13.90
CA GLU A 107 -11.27 6.35 12.77
C GLU A 107 -10.00 5.94 12.03
N PHE A 108 -9.01 6.82 11.95
CA PHE A 108 -7.73 6.54 11.31
C PHE A 108 -6.91 5.49 12.08
N ASP A 109 -6.99 5.47 13.41
CA ASP A 109 -6.30 4.48 14.24
C ASP A 109 -6.86 3.05 14.00
N LYS A 110 -8.15 2.93 13.63
CA LYS A 110 -8.79 1.64 13.33
C LYS A 110 -8.21 0.95 12.09
N LEU A 111 -7.59 1.69 11.17
CA LEU A 111 -6.91 1.12 10.00
C LEU A 111 -5.84 0.09 10.39
N SER A 112 -5.11 0.35 11.49
CA SER A 112 -4.09 -0.57 11.99
C SER A 112 -4.68 -1.90 12.49
N ALA A 113 -5.90 -1.87 13.04
CA ALA A 113 -6.60 -3.05 13.52
C ALA A 113 -7.24 -3.86 12.39
N LEU A 114 -7.64 -3.21 11.28
CA LEU A 114 -8.17 -3.90 10.10
C LEU A 114 -7.14 -4.82 9.46
N GLN A 115 -5.87 -4.38 9.41
CA GLN A 115 -4.79 -5.17 8.84
C GLN A 115 -4.43 -6.41 9.69
N ALA A 116 -4.76 -6.43 10.99
CA ALA A 116 -4.46 -7.54 11.88
C ALA A 116 -5.51 -8.67 11.82
N ASN A 117 -6.67 -8.42 11.22
CA ASN A 117 -7.78 -9.38 11.13
C ASN A 117 -7.86 -10.10 9.77
N HIS A 118 -6.90 -9.87 8.88
CA HIS A 118 -6.76 -10.47 7.54
C HIS A 118 -5.34 -11.03 7.39
#